data_AF-A0A5B8G0B8-F1
#
_entry.id   AF-A0A5B8G0B8-F1
#
_cell.length_a   1.000
_cell.length_b   1.000
_cell.length_c   1.000
_cell.angle_alpha   90.00
_cell.angle_beta   90.00
_cell.angle_gamma   90.00
#
_symmetry.space_group_name_H-M   'P 1'
#
loop_
_entity.id
_entity.type
_entity.pdbx_description
1 polymer ?
#
loop_
_entity_poly.entity_id
_entity_poly.type
_entity_poly.pdbx_seq_one_letter_code
_entity_poly.pdbx_strand_id
1 'polypeptide(L)'
;MKASALGSDEMLALILSSLDDDKAEDIVQVDLRGKSSVADYMVIATGRSTRQVAAMAEKLMDRVKQTSGESLRAEGMETADWVLIDAGDVIVHVFRPEVRDFYQLEKMWMPQGDSARVGASA
;
A
#
# COMPACT_ATOMS: atom_id res chain seq x y z
N MET A 1 -21.87 8.28 -18.59
CA MET A 1 -20.63 7.47 -18.65
C MET A 1 -20.21 7.21 -17.22
N LYS A 2 -20.16 5.95 -16.78
CA LYS A 2 -19.50 5.61 -15.51
C LYS A 2 -18.00 5.71 -15.75
N ALA A 3 -17.25 6.38 -14.88
CA ALA A 3 -15.80 6.22 -14.86
C ALA A 3 -15.50 4.72 -14.80
N SER A 4 -14.69 4.22 -15.72
CA SER A 4 -14.19 2.85 -15.62
C SER A 4 -13.26 2.82 -14.41
N ALA A 5 -13.52 1.89 -13.48
CA ALA A 5 -12.59 1.57 -12.40
C ALA A 5 -11.19 1.32 -12.99
N LEU A 6 -10.15 1.77 -12.28
CA LEU A 6 -8.78 1.49 -12.68
C LEU A 6 -8.54 -0.02 -12.68
N GLY A 7 -7.75 -0.53 -13.62
CA GLY A 7 -7.27 -1.91 -13.55
C GLY A 7 -6.33 -2.09 -12.36
N SER A 8 -6.15 -3.32 -11.87
CA SER A 8 -5.28 -3.61 -10.71
C SER A 8 -3.83 -3.15 -10.92
N ASP A 9 -3.28 -3.27 -12.13
CA ASP A 9 -1.94 -2.77 -12.49
C ASP A 9 -1.85 -1.24 -12.46
N GLU A 10 -2.89 -0.54 -12.91
CA GLU A 10 -2.95 0.94 -12.91
C GLU A 10 -3.12 1.48 -11.48
N MET A 11 -3.96 0.81 -10.69
CA MET A 11 -4.14 1.11 -9.26
C MET A 11 -2.83 0.91 -8.49
N LEU A 12 -2.13 -0.19 -8.75
CA LEU A 12 -0.82 -0.46 -8.16
C LEU A 12 0.18 0.65 -8.51
N ALA A 13 0.29 1.04 -9.78
CA ALA A 13 1.21 2.09 -10.21
C ALA A 13 0.92 3.43 -9.52
N LEU A 14 -0.37 3.78 -9.38
CA LEU A 14 -0.82 4.99 -8.68
C LEU A 14 -0.44 4.95 -7.20
N ILE A 15 -0.65 3.80 -6.54
CA ILE A 15 -0.29 3.57 -5.13
C ILE A 15 1.21 3.73 -4.93
N LEU A 16 2.03 3.05 -5.73
CA LEU A 16 3.49 3.11 -5.62
C LEU A 16 4.02 4.53 -5.81
N SER A 17 3.50 5.26 -6.81
CA SER A 17 3.86 6.67 -7.01
C SER A 17 3.45 7.55 -5.82
N SER A 18 2.27 7.34 -5.23
CA SER A 18 1.85 8.11 -4.06
C SER A 18 2.75 7.87 -2.85
N LEU A 19 3.13 6.62 -2.61
CA LEU A 19 4.00 6.27 -1.49
C LEU A 19 5.42 6.82 -1.68
N ASP A 20 5.96 6.79 -2.90
CA ASP A 20 7.28 7.36 -3.21
C ASP A 20 7.31 8.89 -3.10
N ASP A 21 6.25 9.57 -3.57
CA ASP A 21 6.10 11.03 -3.43
C ASP A 21 6.12 11.46 -1.96
N ASP A 22 5.48 10.68 -1.09
CA ASP A 22 5.44 10.91 0.35
C ASP A 22 6.65 10.36 1.12
N LYS A 23 7.66 9.86 0.41
CA LYS A 23 8.92 9.35 0.97
C LYS A 23 8.70 8.20 1.94
N ALA A 24 7.84 7.25 1.56
CA ALA A 24 7.77 5.96 2.21
C ALA A 24 9.10 5.21 2.05
N GLU A 25 9.47 4.47 3.08
CA GLU A 25 10.67 3.64 3.12
C GLU A 25 10.29 2.16 2.93
N ASP A 26 11.24 1.36 2.45
CA ASP A 26 11.10 -0.10 2.31
C ASP A 26 9.80 -0.55 1.62
N ILE A 27 9.45 0.10 0.51
CA ILE A 27 8.27 -0.26 -0.27
C ILE A 27 8.49 -1.64 -0.90
N VAL A 28 7.66 -2.59 -0.51
CA VAL A 28 7.66 -3.96 -1.01
C VAL A 28 6.34 -4.24 -1.69
N GLN A 29 6.42 -4.70 -2.93
CA GLN A 29 5.29 -5.21 -3.69
C GLN A 29 5.32 -6.74 -3.65
N VAL A 30 4.16 -7.34 -3.42
CA VAL A 30 3.93 -8.79 -3.46
C VAL A 30 2.88 -9.08 -4.52
N ASP A 31 3.24 -9.88 -5.53
CA ASP A 31 2.28 -10.43 -6.50
C ASP A 31 1.56 -11.64 -5.87
N LEU A 32 0.25 -11.48 -5.67
CA LEU A 32 -0.63 -12.46 -5.07
C LEU A 32 -1.43 -13.26 -6.10
N ARG A 33 -1.37 -12.89 -7.39
CA ARG A 33 -2.13 -13.57 -8.44
C ARG A 33 -1.70 -15.03 -8.53
N GLY A 34 -2.68 -15.92 -8.52
CA GLY A 34 -2.46 -17.37 -8.48
C GLY A 34 -1.97 -17.93 -7.13
N LYS A 35 -1.77 -17.07 -6.11
CA LYS A 35 -1.40 -17.48 -4.74
C LYS A 35 -2.53 -17.24 -3.74
N SER A 36 -3.33 -16.20 -3.94
CA SER A 36 -4.45 -15.82 -3.07
C SER A 36 -5.61 -15.28 -3.90
N SER A 37 -6.84 -15.42 -3.40
CA SER A 37 -8.04 -14.82 -3.99
C SER A 37 -8.45 -13.51 -3.29
N VAL A 38 -7.62 -13.02 -2.36
CA VAL A 38 -7.93 -11.83 -1.56
C VAL A 38 -7.75 -10.54 -2.37
N ALA A 39 -6.69 -10.47 -3.18
CA ALA A 39 -6.33 -9.34 -4.03
C ALA A 39 -5.27 -9.79 -5.05
N ASP A 40 -5.04 -9.00 -6.10
CA ASP A 40 -3.98 -9.24 -7.08
C ASP A 40 -2.60 -8.84 -6.51
N TYR A 41 -2.56 -7.76 -5.72
CA TYR A 41 -1.32 -7.23 -5.15
C TYR A 41 -1.45 -6.89 -3.68
N MET A 42 -0.33 -7.03 -2.97
CA MET A 42 -0.12 -6.44 -1.67
C MET A 42 1.07 -5.49 -1.71
N VAL A 43 0.91 -4.30 -1.15
CA VAL A 43 1.98 -3.32 -0.98
C VAL A 43 2.23 -3.13 0.51
N ILE A 44 3.49 -3.16 0.91
CA ILE A 44 3.93 -2.93 2.29
C ILE A 44 4.92 -1.77 2.27
N ALA A 45 4.65 -0.72 3.04
CA ALA A 45 5.47 0.49 3.10
C ALA A 45 5.73 0.88 4.56
N THR A 46 6.83 1.60 4.79
CA THR A 46 7.20 2.14 6.11
C THR A 46 7.12 3.67 6.10
N GLY A 47 6.52 4.25 7.14
CA GLY A 47 6.57 5.68 7.44
C GLY A 47 7.33 5.95 8.73
N ARG A 48 8.22 6.95 8.76
CA ARG A 48 9.14 7.22 9.88
C ARG A 48 8.49 7.79 11.15
N SER A 49 7.19 8.08 11.11
CA SER A 49 6.43 8.61 12.24
C SER A 49 4.93 8.38 12.03
N THR A 50 4.17 8.33 13.13
CA THR A 50 2.71 8.27 13.13
C THR A 50 2.07 9.34 12.22
N ARG A 51 2.58 10.58 12.27
CA ARG A 51 2.08 11.66 11.42
C ARG A 51 2.31 11.39 9.93
N GLN A 52 3.45 10.82 9.56
CA GLN A 52 3.73 10.48 8.16
C GLN A 52 2.83 9.32 7.69
N VAL A 53 2.64 8.29 8.53
CA VAL A 53 1.76 7.16 8.21
C VAL A 53 0.33 7.63 7.95
N ALA A 54 -0.24 8.44 8.85
CA ALA A 54 -1.58 9.01 8.66
C ALA A 54 -1.67 9.87 7.39
N ALA A 55 -0.68 10.76 7.18
CA ALA A 55 -0.67 11.63 6.01
C ALA A 55 -0.55 10.86 4.69
N MET A 56 0.26 9.80 4.63
CA MET A 56 0.39 8.93 3.46
C MET A 56 -0.94 8.25 3.13
N ALA A 57 -1.61 7.71 4.15
CA ALA A 57 -2.90 7.05 3.97
C ALA A 57 -3.97 8.02 3.46
N GLU A 58 -4.12 9.19 4.09
CA GLU A 58 -5.07 10.22 3.67
C GLU A 58 -4.81 10.68 2.23
N LYS A 59 -3.56 11.03 1.92
CA LYS A 59 -3.18 11.49 0.57
C LYS A 59 -3.37 10.41 -0.48
N LEU A 60 -3.06 9.16 -0.18
CA LEU A 60 -3.30 8.05 -1.10
C LEU A 60 -4.80 7.91 -1.40
N MET A 61 -5.63 7.89 -0.36
CA MET A 61 -7.09 7.82 -0.51
C MET A 61 -7.64 8.98 -1.32
N ASP A 62 -7.18 10.21 -1.05
CA ASP A 62 -7.58 11.40 -1.78
C ASP A 62 -7.12 11.37 -3.24
N ARG A 63 -5.89 10.91 -3.51
CA ARG A 63 -5.35 10.78 -4.86
C ARG A 63 -6.14 9.76 -5.68
N VAL A 64 -6.47 8.61 -5.09
CA VAL A 64 -7.31 7.59 -5.75
C VAL A 64 -8.69 8.16 -6.03
N LYS A 65 -9.33 8.80 -5.05
CA LYS A 65 -10.64 9.44 -5.24
C LYS A 65 -10.64 10.49 -6.35
N GLN A 66 -9.58 11.27 -6.47
CA GLN A 66 -9.45 12.28 -7.53
C GLN A 66 -9.19 11.67 -8.91
N THR A 67 -8.50 10.53 -8.97
CA THR A 67 -8.06 9.89 -10.22
C THR A 67 -9.10 8.92 -10.78
N SER A 68 -9.64 8.02 -9.95
CA SER A 68 -10.61 6.99 -10.35
C SER A 68 -12.05 7.31 -9.94
N GLY A 69 -12.25 8.26 -9.03
CA GLY A 69 -13.56 8.52 -8.41
C GLY A 69 -13.92 7.56 -7.27
N GLU A 70 -13.05 6.59 -6.95
CA GLU A 70 -13.31 5.58 -5.94
C GLU A 70 -12.96 6.09 -4.53
N SER A 71 -13.83 5.83 -3.56
CA SER A 71 -13.56 6.13 -2.16
C SER A 71 -13.08 4.87 -1.46
N LEU A 72 -11.79 4.87 -1.11
CA LEU A 72 -11.16 3.77 -0.41
C LEU A 72 -11.56 3.73 1.08
N ARG A 73 -11.35 2.57 1.71
CA ARG A 73 -11.50 2.39 3.15
C ARG A 73 -10.13 2.17 3.78
N ALA A 74 -9.96 2.73 4.97
CA ALA A 74 -8.76 2.52 5.78
C ALA A 74 -9.11 2.13 7.22
N GLU A 75 -8.29 1.26 7.80
CA GLU A 75 -8.38 0.81 9.19
C GLU A 75 -7.09 1.19 9.94
N GLY A 76 -7.18 1.49 11.24
CA GLY A 76 -6.03 1.86 12.08
C GLY A 76 -5.58 3.32 11.97
N MET A 77 -6.38 4.18 11.33
CA MET A 77 -6.09 5.60 11.14
C MET A 77 -6.00 6.38 12.47
N GLU A 78 -6.72 5.95 13.50
CA GLU A 78 -6.79 6.65 14.79
C GLU A 78 -5.47 6.62 15.57
N THR A 79 -4.69 5.54 15.46
CA THR A 79 -3.35 5.45 16.05
C THR A 79 -2.26 5.66 15.02
N ALA A 80 -2.49 5.29 13.76
CA ALA A 80 -1.56 5.38 12.65
C ALA A 80 -0.16 4.77 12.93
N ASP A 81 -0.11 3.75 13.78
CA ASP A 81 1.08 2.91 13.95
C ASP A 81 1.12 1.80 12.88
N TRP A 82 -0.05 1.35 12.44
CA TRP A 82 -0.28 0.51 11.27
C TRP A 82 -1.62 0.90 10.65
N VAL A 83 -1.59 1.27 9.37
CA VAL A 83 -2.79 1.52 8.58
C VAL A 83 -2.91 0.46 7.49
N LEU A 84 -4.10 -0.12 7.37
CA LEU A 84 -4.50 -0.97 6.24
C LEU A 84 -5.43 -0.17 5.34
N ILE A 85 -5.14 -0.12 4.05
CA ILE A 85 -5.95 0.56 3.04
C ILE A 85 -6.41 -0.48 2.03
N ASP A 86 -7.73 -0.60 1.89
CA ASP A 86 -8.38 -1.48 0.93
C ASP A 86 -8.69 -0.71 -0.36
N ALA A 87 -7.97 -1.05 -1.43
CA ALA A 87 -8.16 -0.52 -2.78
C ALA A 87 -8.70 -1.59 -3.76
N GLY A 88 -9.46 -2.57 -3.25
CA GLY A 88 -9.99 -3.68 -4.03
C GLY A 88 -8.90 -4.70 -4.34
N ASP A 89 -8.47 -4.76 -5.61
CA ASP A 89 -7.46 -5.73 -6.07
C ASP A 89 -6.03 -5.38 -5.61
N VAL A 90 -5.83 -4.27 -4.88
CA VAL A 90 -4.56 -3.92 -4.24
C VAL A 90 -4.79 -3.62 -2.76
N ILE A 91 -4.09 -4.32 -1.88
CA ILE A 91 -4.12 -4.06 -0.43
C ILE A 91 -2.83 -3.37 0.00
N VAL A 92 -2.94 -2.23 0.68
CA VAL A 92 -1.78 -1.45 1.13
C VAL A 92 -1.65 -1.49 2.64
N HIS A 93 -0.48 -1.86 3.13
CA HIS A 93 -0.10 -1.78 4.53
C HIS A 93 0.96 -0.70 4.71
N VAL A 94 0.66 0.29 5.55
CA VAL A 94 1.61 1.34 5.90
C VAL A 94 1.93 1.22 7.38
N PHE A 95 3.20 0.97 7.70
CA PHE A 95 3.65 0.70 9.06
C PHE A 95 4.57 1.78 9.59
N ARG A 96 4.61 1.93 10.91
CA ARG A 96 5.81 2.43 11.58
C ARG A 96 6.91 1.37 11.66
N PRO A 97 8.20 1.74 11.70
CA PRO A 97 9.31 0.78 11.65
C PRO A 97 9.20 -0.28 12.76
N GLU A 98 8.99 0.15 14.00
CA GLU A 98 8.94 -0.77 15.14
C GLU A 98 7.73 -1.72 15.12
N VAL A 99 6.64 -1.32 14.44
CA VAL A 99 5.45 -2.15 14.29
C VAL A 99 5.60 -3.15 13.13
N ARG A 100 6.22 -2.73 12.03
CA ARG A 100 6.58 -3.62 10.91
C ARG A 100 7.46 -4.77 11.39
N ASP A 101 8.48 -4.46 12.19
CA ASP A 101 9.43 -5.43 12.75
C ASP A 101 8.77 -6.45 13.69
N PHE A 102 7.71 -6.03 14.39
CA PHE A 102 6.95 -6.90 15.29
C PHE A 102 6.04 -7.87 14.52
N TYR A 103 5.27 -7.37 13.54
CA TYR A 103 4.30 -8.19 12.81
C TYR A 103 4.92 -9.07 11.71
N GLN A 104 6.05 -8.65 11.12
CA GLN A 104 6.81 -9.41 10.12
C GLN A 104 5.94 -10.00 9.00
N LEU A 105 4.94 -9.26 8.51
CA LEU A 105 4.00 -9.74 7.48
C LEU A 105 4.72 -10.31 6.25
N GLU A 106 5.85 -9.71 5.88
CA GLU A 106 6.70 -10.18 4.79
C GLU A 106 7.12 -11.65 4.95
N LYS A 107 7.32 -12.16 6.17
CA LYS A 107 7.66 -13.58 6.37
C LYS A 107 6.49 -14.52 6.10
N MET A 108 5.26 -14.05 6.29
CA MET A 108 4.05 -14.84 6.02
C MET A 108 3.72 -14.88 4.54
N TRP A 109 3.87 -13.74 3.85
CA TRP A 109 3.49 -13.61 2.44
C TRP A 109 4.66 -13.82 1.47
N MET A 110 5.89 -13.91 1.98
CA MET A 110 7.11 -14.10 1.18
C MET A 110 7.97 -15.24 1.74
N PRO A 111 7.52 -16.50 1.68
CA PRO A 111 8.40 -17.63 1.94
C PRO A 111 9.46 -17.71 0.83
N GLN A 112 10.63 -17.09 1.07
CA GLN A 112 11.86 -17.08 0.27
C GLN A 112 11.67 -16.99 -1.28
N GLY A 113 11.80 -15.79 -1.86
CA GLY A 113 12.18 -15.64 -3.28
C GLY A 113 11.42 -14.62 -4.13
N ASP A 114 10.29 -14.06 -3.66
CA ASP A 114 9.35 -13.35 -4.55
C ASP A 114 9.29 -11.81 -4.37
N SER A 115 10.23 -11.17 -3.68
CA SER A 115 10.21 -9.70 -3.49
C SER A 115 10.91 -8.95 -4.62
N ALA A 116 10.16 -8.14 -5.37
CA ALA A 116 10.73 -7.00 -6.06
C ALA A 116 10.74 -5.81 -5.09
N ARG A 117 11.92 -5.36 -4.67
CA ARG A 117 12.03 -4.05 -4.00
C ARG A 117 11.86 -2.97 -5.05
N VAL A 118 10.93 -2.05 -4.83
CA VAL A 118 10.83 -0.87 -5.67
C VAL A 118 12.01 0.03 -5.32
N GLY A 119 13.00 0.09 -6.22
CA GLY A 119 14.16 0.95 -6.04
C GLY A 119 13.72 2.42 -6.05
N ALA A 120 14.21 3.22 -5.10
CA ALA A 120 14.05 4.67 -5.13
C ALA A 120 14.59 5.19 -6.47
N SER A 121 13.72 5.79 -7.27
CA SER A 121 14.15 6.45 -8.51
C SER A 121 15.00 7.65 -8.11
N ALA A 122 16.23 7.67 -8.62
CA ALA A 122 17.23 8.71 -8.38
C ALA A 122 16.81 10.07 -8.95
#